data_AF-A0A9N8I1A6-F1
#
_entry.id   AF-A0A9N8I1A6-F1
#
_cell.length_a   1.000
_cell.length_b   1.000
_cell.length_c   1.000
_cell.angle_alpha   90.00
_cell.angle_beta   90.00
_cell.angle_gamma   90.00
#
_symmetry.space_group_name_H-M   'P 1'
#
loop_
_entity.id
_entity.type
_entity.pdbx_description
1 polymer ?
#
loop_
_entity_poly.entity_id
_entity_poly.type
_entity_poly.pdbx_seq_one_letter_code
_entity_poly.pdbx_strand_id
1 'polypeptide(L)'
;MPPKKKKDAEDNDPMMKAARFGRVKNTLTMGFVGLPNVGKSSLTNLLAGASHAEAANYPFCTIDPNVVQAIVPDKNFKYLAETFKPPSVVPAVLKITDIAGLIKGASEGAGLGNAFLSHIAAVDGIYQLIRAFDSDEVIHVDDSVDPIRDLETIQGELCAKDKDALGKIEDKERERVRKEKGLSRSAVPPLSDTFVDAFSKCTKLIDSNTPVQTGEFTSAEVELIRDWGLITTKPQIYVVNLSRKNFIRKGSKWLPK
;
A
#
# COMPACT_ATOMS: atom_id res chain seq x y z
N MET A 1 -41.20 -0.54 11.65
CA MET A 1 -39.83 -1.11 11.75
C MET A 1 -38.90 -0.24 10.95
N PRO A 2 -37.81 0.30 11.52
CA PRO A 2 -36.78 0.93 10.71
C PRO A 2 -36.16 -0.15 9.80
N PRO A 3 -35.84 0.15 8.53
CA PRO A 3 -35.24 -0.84 7.65
C PRO A 3 -33.89 -1.29 8.23
N LYS A 4 -33.70 -2.61 8.36
CA LYS A 4 -32.41 -3.22 8.69
C LYS A 4 -31.36 -2.68 7.71
N LYS A 5 -30.44 -1.89 8.25
CA LYS A 5 -29.42 -1.13 7.51
C LYS A 5 -28.59 -2.06 6.60
N LYS A 6 -28.27 -1.53 5.42
CA LYS A 6 -27.20 -1.90 4.48
C LYS A 6 -25.77 -2.05 5.09
N LYS A 7 -25.61 -2.23 6.40
CA LYS A 7 -24.31 -2.29 7.08
C LYS A 7 -23.46 -3.48 6.61
N ASP A 8 -24.09 -4.63 6.38
CA ASP A 8 -23.37 -5.89 6.11
C ASP A 8 -22.65 -5.93 4.74
N ALA A 9 -23.02 -5.04 3.81
CA ALA A 9 -22.40 -4.95 2.48
C ALA A 9 -21.22 -3.97 2.43
N GLU A 10 -21.27 -2.87 3.21
CA GLU A 10 -20.19 -1.88 3.28
C GLU A 10 -19.02 -2.38 4.16
N ASP A 11 -19.31 -3.15 5.21
CA ASP A 11 -18.28 -3.73 6.10
C ASP A 11 -17.47 -4.88 5.45
N ASN A 12 -17.95 -5.41 4.31
CA ASN A 12 -17.27 -6.47 3.56
C ASN A 12 -16.40 -5.98 2.39
N ASP A 13 -16.36 -4.67 2.12
CA ASP A 13 -15.43 -4.12 1.14
C ASP A 13 -13.98 -4.30 1.64
N PRO A 14 -13.09 -4.98 0.87
CA PRO A 14 -11.69 -5.14 1.22
C PRO A 14 -10.99 -3.81 1.54
N MET A 15 -11.40 -2.72 0.89
CA MET A 15 -10.84 -1.39 1.10
C MET A 15 -11.28 -0.79 2.44
N MET A 16 -12.52 -1.06 2.88
CA MET A 16 -13.01 -0.68 4.21
C MET A 16 -12.34 -1.52 5.32
N LYS A 17 -12.06 -2.81 5.06
CA LYS A 17 -11.30 -3.68 5.97
C LYS A 17 -9.85 -3.22 6.15
N ALA A 18 -9.24 -2.61 5.14
CA ALA A 18 -7.90 -2.03 5.24
C ALA A 18 -7.91 -0.69 5.98
N ALA A 19 -8.94 0.14 5.77
CA ALA A 19 -9.03 1.50 6.31
C ALA A 19 -8.96 1.56 7.85
N ARG A 20 -9.39 0.50 8.56
CA ARG A 20 -9.31 0.44 10.04
C ARG A 20 -7.87 0.45 10.59
N PHE A 21 -6.89 0.08 9.78
CA PHE A 21 -5.46 0.13 10.14
C PHE A 21 -4.77 1.41 9.64
N GLY A 22 -5.52 2.33 9.03
CA GLY A 22 -4.99 3.56 8.48
C GLY A 22 -4.38 4.48 9.54
N ARG A 23 -3.36 5.24 9.13
CA ARG A 23 -2.77 6.27 9.99
C ARG A 23 -3.71 7.46 10.14
N VAL A 24 -3.76 8.02 11.34
CA VAL A 24 -4.55 9.22 11.62
C VAL A 24 -3.75 10.47 11.24
N LYS A 25 -3.86 10.89 9.97
CA LYS A 25 -3.28 12.16 9.47
C LYS A 25 -4.07 12.72 8.29
N ASN A 26 -4.01 14.04 8.10
CA ASN A 26 -4.71 14.72 7.01
C ASN A 26 -3.98 14.65 5.65
N THR A 27 -2.70 14.25 5.65
CA THR A 27 -1.87 14.14 4.44
C THR A 27 -1.48 12.68 4.22
N LEU A 28 -2.33 11.96 3.51
CA LEU A 28 -2.08 10.57 3.11
C LEU A 28 -1.35 10.54 1.76
N THR A 29 -0.50 9.54 1.57
CA THR A 29 0.23 9.32 0.31
C THR A 29 0.05 7.87 -0.17
N MET A 30 -0.05 7.70 -1.48
CA MET A 30 -0.02 6.38 -2.13
C MET A 30 1.38 6.11 -2.67
N GLY A 31 1.76 4.85 -2.80
CA GLY A 31 3.05 4.44 -3.38
C GLY A 31 2.87 3.53 -4.59
N PHE A 32 3.62 3.76 -5.67
CA PHE A 32 3.73 2.78 -6.75
C PHE A 32 4.69 1.66 -6.39
N VAL A 33 4.22 0.43 -6.47
CA VAL A 33 5.01 -0.79 -6.22
C VAL A 33 4.84 -1.73 -7.40
N GLY A 34 5.92 -2.38 -7.81
CA GLY A 34 5.89 -3.37 -8.88
C GLY A 34 7.30 -3.86 -9.17
N LEU A 35 7.40 -4.97 -9.92
CA LEU A 35 8.67 -5.46 -10.41
C LEU A 35 9.29 -4.46 -11.42
N PRO A 36 10.60 -4.54 -11.71
CA PRO A 36 11.21 -3.84 -12.83
C PRO A 36 10.41 -4.03 -14.13
N ASN A 37 10.42 -2.99 -14.97
CA ASN A 37 9.86 -3.03 -16.33
C ASN A 37 8.34 -3.28 -16.45
N VAL A 38 7.57 -3.10 -15.37
CA VAL A 38 6.09 -3.21 -15.43
C VAL A 38 5.38 -1.95 -15.96
N GLY A 39 6.13 -0.89 -16.26
CA GLY A 39 5.60 0.40 -16.72
C GLY A 39 5.42 1.46 -15.63
N LYS A 40 6.04 1.26 -14.45
CA LYS A 40 6.00 2.19 -13.32
C LYS A 40 6.48 3.59 -13.66
N SER A 41 7.72 3.73 -14.15
CA SER A 41 8.28 5.04 -14.53
C SER A 41 7.48 5.70 -15.65
N SER A 42 6.93 4.93 -16.59
CA SER A 42 6.07 5.46 -17.65
C SER A 42 4.77 6.05 -17.11
N LEU A 43 4.14 5.38 -16.13
CA LEU A 43 2.94 5.88 -15.46
C LEU A 43 3.25 7.13 -14.62
N THR A 44 4.35 7.12 -13.89
CA THR A 44 4.85 8.27 -13.13
C THR A 44 5.10 9.47 -14.05
N ASN A 45 5.75 9.27 -15.19
CA ASN A 45 6.00 10.32 -16.18
C ASN A 45 4.71 10.85 -16.81
N LEU A 46 3.72 10.00 -17.06
CA LEU A 46 2.41 10.42 -17.57
C LEU A 46 1.70 11.33 -16.55
N LEU A 47 1.70 10.94 -15.28
CA LEU A 47 1.09 11.73 -14.20
C LEU A 47 1.89 13.00 -13.90
N ALA A 48 3.22 12.93 -13.97
CA ALA A 48 4.11 14.08 -13.83
C ALA A 48 3.87 15.09 -14.97
N GLY A 49 3.78 14.62 -16.22
CA GLY A 49 3.49 15.50 -17.37
C GLY A 49 2.12 16.17 -17.29
N ALA A 50 1.09 15.44 -16.85
CA ALA A 50 -0.25 16.00 -16.61
C ALA A 50 -0.23 17.05 -15.49
N SER A 51 0.56 16.83 -14.44
CA SER A 51 0.66 17.74 -13.30
C SER A 51 1.58 18.94 -13.54
N HIS A 52 2.65 18.82 -14.31
CA HIS A 52 3.53 19.94 -14.66
C HIS A 52 2.82 21.02 -15.49
N ALA A 53 1.79 20.64 -16.26
CA ALA A 53 0.96 21.59 -16.98
C ALA A 53 0.10 22.48 -16.06
N GLU A 54 -0.18 22.04 -14.83
CA GLU A 54 -1.09 22.71 -13.88
C GLU A 54 -0.42 23.13 -12.55
N ALA A 55 0.78 22.61 -12.25
CA ALA A 55 1.53 22.83 -11.00
C ALA A 55 2.23 24.20 -10.90
N ALA A 56 2.09 25.08 -11.91
CA ALA A 56 2.60 26.45 -11.86
C ALA A 56 2.02 27.30 -10.69
N ASN A 57 1.02 26.77 -9.96
CA ASN A 57 0.29 27.47 -8.90
C ASN A 57 0.70 27.14 -7.45
N TYR A 58 1.66 26.24 -7.19
CA TYR A 58 2.05 25.87 -5.80
C TYR A 58 3.55 26.10 -5.50
N PRO A 59 3.96 27.33 -5.13
CA PRO A 59 5.36 27.73 -4.98
C PRO A 59 6.08 27.24 -3.71
N PHE A 60 5.47 26.41 -2.85
CA PHE A 60 6.02 26.03 -1.54
C PHE A 60 6.18 24.53 -1.29
N CYS A 61 5.92 23.67 -2.27
CA CYS A 61 6.16 22.24 -2.11
C CYS A 61 7.57 21.90 -2.60
N THR A 62 8.45 21.39 -1.72
CA THR A 62 9.64 20.65 -2.17
C THR A 62 9.16 19.46 -2.98
N ILE A 63 9.32 19.53 -4.31
CA ILE A 63 9.00 18.41 -5.21
C ILE A 63 10.19 17.46 -5.10
N ASP A 64 10.11 16.53 -4.15
CA ASP A 64 10.96 15.34 -4.16
C ASP A 64 10.77 14.69 -5.55
N PRO A 65 11.85 14.41 -6.32
CA PRO A 65 11.74 13.94 -7.70
C PRO A 65 10.89 12.67 -7.86
N ASN A 66 10.71 11.93 -6.77
CA ASN A 66 9.91 10.71 -6.74
C ASN A 66 8.45 10.93 -6.32
N VAL A 67 8.01 12.15 -6.02
CA VAL A 67 6.61 12.41 -5.62
C VAL A 67 5.88 13.16 -6.72
N VAL A 68 4.82 12.52 -7.23
CA VAL A 68 3.90 13.08 -8.21
C VAL A 68 2.60 13.48 -7.53
N GLN A 69 2.03 14.59 -7.99
CA GLN A 69 0.74 15.09 -7.54
C GLN A 69 -0.28 14.93 -8.66
N ALA A 70 -1.38 14.22 -8.45
CA ALA A 70 -2.45 14.05 -9.43
C ALA A 70 -3.71 14.78 -8.95
N ILE A 71 -4.33 15.57 -9.82
CA ILE A 71 -5.59 16.23 -9.51
C ILE A 71 -6.71 15.20 -9.47
N VAL A 72 -7.55 15.25 -8.43
CA VAL A 72 -8.70 14.35 -8.30
C VAL A 72 -9.85 14.89 -9.17
N PRO A 73 -10.29 14.16 -10.20
CA PRO A 73 -11.39 14.62 -11.05
C PRO A 73 -12.72 14.54 -10.30
N ASP A 74 -13.34 15.68 -10.03
CA ASP A 74 -14.63 15.78 -9.36
C ASP A 74 -15.62 16.64 -10.17
N LYS A 75 -16.75 16.03 -10.56
CA LYS A 75 -17.82 16.68 -11.31
C LYS A 75 -18.53 17.76 -10.48
N ASN A 76 -18.68 17.55 -9.18
CA ASN A 76 -19.35 18.50 -8.28
C ASN A 76 -18.47 19.73 -8.08
N PHE A 77 -17.17 19.54 -7.84
CA PHE A 77 -16.20 20.62 -7.79
C PHE A 77 -16.21 21.46 -9.08
N LYS A 78 -16.21 20.78 -10.24
CA LYS A 78 -16.27 21.45 -11.54
C LYS A 78 -17.55 22.27 -11.71
N TYR A 79 -18.71 21.71 -11.35
CA TYR A 79 -19.99 22.42 -11.40
C TYR A 79 -19.99 23.68 -10.52
N LEU A 80 -19.46 23.60 -9.30
CA LEU A 80 -19.35 24.75 -8.39
C LEU A 80 -18.42 25.83 -8.95
N ALA A 81 -17.26 25.44 -9.48
CA ALA A 81 -16.31 26.37 -10.09
C ALA A 81 -16.92 27.10 -11.30
N GLU A 82 -17.65 26.40 -12.16
CA GLU A 82 -18.32 26.98 -13.34
C GLU A 82 -19.50 27.89 -12.95
N THR A 83 -20.23 27.54 -11.89
CA THR A 83 -21.41 28.29 -11.42
C THR A 83 -21.00 29.60 -10.74
N PHE A 84 -20.08 29.53 -9.78
CA PHE A 84 -19.71 30.68 -8.95
C PHE A 84 -18.56 31.50 -9.53
N LYS A 85 -17.79 30.96 -10.50
CA LYS A 85 -16.64 31.60 -11.17
C LYS A 85 -15.71 32.33 -10.19
N PRO A 86 -15.20 31.63 -9.14
CA PRO A 86 -14.35 32.26 -8.15
C PRO A 86 -13.02 32.71 -8.79
N PRO A 87 -12.34 33.72 -8.19
CA PRO A 87 -11.05 34.18 -8.67
C PRO A 87 -9.93 33.14 -8.53
N SER A 88 -10.11 32.10 -7.71
CA SER A 88 -9.17 31.00 -7.52
C SER A 88 -9.93 29.67 -7.43
N VAL A 89 -9.39 28.66 -8.11
CA VAL A 89 -9.94 27.29 -8.16
C VAL A 89 -8.84 26.34 -7.71
N VAL A 90 -9.02 25.72 -6.55
CA VAL A 90 -8.02 24.87 -5.89
C VAL A 90 -8.61 23.46 -5.76
N PRO A 91 -8.24 22.51 -6.64
CA PRO A 91 -8.78 21.16 -6.59
C PRO A 91 -8.08 20.31 -5.52
N ALA A 92 -8.72 19.20 -5.15
CA ALA A 92 -8.09 18.18 -4.31
C ALA A 92 -6.98 17.45 -5.09
N VAL A 93 -5.91 17.10 -4.38
CA VAL A 93 -4.72 16.47 -4.96
C VAL A 93 -4.41 15.16 -4.26
N LEU A 94 -4.16 14.12 -5.06
CA LEU A 94 -3.62 12.84 -4.62
C LEU A 94 -2.10 12.87 -4.75
N LYS A 95 -1.39 12.61 -3.66
CA LYS A 95 0.07 12.48 -3.64
C LYS A 95 0.46 11.03 -3.85
N ILE A 96 1.31 10.79 -4.84
CA ILE A 96 1.80 9.46 -5.20
C ILE A 96 3.31 9.47 -5.21
N THR A 97 3.92 8.61 -4.40
CA THR A 97 5.37 8.39 -4.38
C THR A 97 5.72 7.23 -5.31
N ASP A 98 6.61 7.48 -6.25
CA ASP A 98 7.24 6.44 -7.04
C ASP A 98 8.29 5.71 -6.19
N ILE A 99 8.03 4.47 -5.85
CA ILE A 99 8.95 3.64 -5.07
C ILE A 99 9.74 2.79 -6.07
N ALA A 100 11.06 2.62 -5.92
CA ALA A 100 11.92 1.93 -6.89
C ALA A 100 11.42 0.51 -7.31
N GLY A 101 11.97 -0.14 -8.33
CA GLY A 101 11.52 -1.50 -8.67
C GLY A 101 11.80 -2.49 -7.53
N LEU A 102 10.82 -3.30 -7.12
CA LEU A 102 11.06 -4.40 -6.18
C LEU A 102 11.80 -5.52 -6.91
N ILE A 103 12.98 -5.90 -6.42
CA ILE A 103 13.74 -7.05 -6.92
C ILE A 103 13.55 -8.19 -5.94
N LYS A 104 13.45 -9.42 -6.46
CA LYS A 104 13.38 -10.65 -5.65
C LYS A 104 14.59 -10.75 -4.71
N GLY A 105 14.37 -11.17 -3.48
CA GLY A 105 15.38 -11.18 -2.41
C GLY A 105 15.57 -9.81 -1.73
N ALA A 106 14.62 -8.88 -1.86
CA ALA A 106 14.72 -7.56 -1.22
C ALA A 106 14.76 -7.65 0.31
N SER A 107 14.10 -8.66 0.88
CA SER A 107 14.09 -8.96 2.31
C SER A 107 15.41 -9.59 2.82
N GLU A 108 16.15 -10.32 1.99
CA GLU A 108 17.36 -11.08 2.38
C GLU A 108 18.64 -10.22 2.55
N GLY A 109 18.54 -8.89 2.45
CA GLY A 109 19.59 -8.00 2.95
C GLY A 109 20.66 -7.56 1.94
N ALA A 110 20.42 -7.64 0.63
CA ALA A 110 21.31 -7.12 -0.42
C ALA A 110 21.43 -5.56 -0.46
N GLY A 111 21.11 -4.86 0.64
CA GLY A 111 21.25 -3.41 0.81
C GLY A 111 20.18 -2.56 0.10
N LEU A 112 19.91 -2.81 -1.19
CA LEU A 112 18.93 -2.04 -1.98
C LEU A 112 17.47 -2.32 -1.58
N GLY A 113 17.15 -3.58 -1.28
CA GLY A 113 15.78 -3.99 -0.96
C GLY A 113 15.24 -3.44 0.37
N ASN A 114 16.11 -3.26 1.36
CA ASN A 114 15.71 -2.70 2.66
C ASN A 114 15.39 -1.20 2.58
N ALA A 115 16.11 -0.45 1.75
CA ALA A 115 15.77 0.94 1.46
C ALA A 115 14.44 1.05 0.69
N PHE A 116 14.20 0.13 -0.26
CA PHE A 116 12.92 0.07 -0.96
C PHE A 116 11.73 -0.16 0.00
N LEU A 117 11.84 -1.13 0.90
CA LEU A 117 10.79 -1.46 1.87
C LEU A 117 10.56 -0.35 2.90
N SER A 118 11.58 0.44 3.26
CA SER A 118 11.41 1.60 4.14
C SER A 118 10.61 2.73 3.46
N HIS A 119 10.77 2.91 2.15
CA HIS A 119 9.94 3.85 1.38
C HIS A 119 8.47 3.38 1.30
N ILE A 120 8.21 2.08 1.17
CA ILE A 120 6.82 1.54 1.27
C ILE A 120 6.25 1.74 2.67
N ALA A 121 7.06 1.58 3.71
CA ALA A 121 6.62 1.85 5.06
C ALA A 121 6.19 3.32 5.23
N ALA A 122 6.79 4.27 4.52
CA ALA A 122 6.46 5.69 4.60
C ALA A 122 5.09 6.05 3.98
N VAL A 123 4.65 5.38 2.91
CA VAL A 123 3.34 5.63 2.27
C VAL A 123 2.18 5.04 3.09
N ASP A 124 0.94 5.36 2.76
CA ASP A 124 -0.25 4.90 3.49
C ASP A 124 -1.09 3.89 2.70
N GLY A 125 -0.90 3.81 1.39
CA GLY A 125 -1.51 2.81 0.52
C GLY A 125 -0.62 2.50 -0.68
N ILE A 126 -0.94 1.42 -1.41
CA ILE A 126 -0.10 0.88 -2.46
C ILE A 126 -0.91 0.77 -3.77
N TYR A 127 -0.37 1.32 -4.84
CA TYR A 127 -0.74 0.98 -6.21
C TYR A 127 0.22 -0.08 -6.71
N GLN A 128 -0.25 -1.31 -6.81
CA GLN A 128 0.56 -2.44 -7.26
C GLN A 128 0.44 -2.61 -8.76
N LEU A 129 1.47 -2.22 -9.50
CA LEU A 129 1.54 -2.36 -10.95
C LEU A 129 1.91 -3.78 -11.34
N ILE A 130 1.13 -4.34 -12.26
CA ILE A 130 1.29 -5.71 -12.74
C ILE A 130 1.41 -5.67 -14.25
N ARG A 131 2.44 -6.32 -14.80
CA ARG A 131 2.64 -6.43 -16.26
C ARG A 131 1.79 -7.55 -16.82
N ALA A 132 0.79 -7.22 -17.64
CA ALA A 132 -0.04 -8.20 -18.35
C ALA A 132 0.04 -8.03 -19.89
N PHE A 133 1.21 -7.62 -20.38
CA PHE A 133 1.52 -7.52 -21.80
C PHE A 133 2.88 -8.17 -22.12
N ASP A 134 2.94 -8.84 -23.27
CA ASP A 134 4.18 -9.36 -23.83
C ASP A 134 4.80 -8.28 -24.74
N SER A 135 6.13 -8.19 -24.76
CA SER A 135 6.87 -7.28 -25.63
C SER A 135 8.29 -7.81 -25.80
N ASP A 136 8.76 -7.88 -27.04
CA ASP A 136 10.10 -8.36 -27.39
C ASP A 136 11.20 -7.35 -27.02
N GLU A 137 10.84 -6.08 -26.81
CA GLU A 137 11.76 -5.00 -26.46
C GLU A 137 11.98 -4.87 -24.94
N VAL A 138 11.08 -5.47 -24.13
CA VAL A 138 11.06 -5.28 -22.67
C VAL A 138 11.29 -6.61 -21.97
N ILE A 139 12.53 -6.82 -21.51
CA ILE A 139 12.94 -8.03 -20.79
C ILE A 139 12.28 -8.08 -19.40
N HIS A 140 11.69 -9.23 -19.07
CA HIS A 140 11.15 -9.51 -17.75
C HIS A 140 12.26 -10.02 -16.82
N VAL A 141 12.15 -9.77 -15.51
CA VAL A 141 13.18 -10.18 -14.53
C VAL A 141 13.38 -11.72 -14.51
N ASP A 142 12.30 -12.47 -14.71
CA ASP A 142 12.26 -13.93 -14.73
C ASP A 142 12.10 -14.52 -16.16
N ASP A 143 12.60 -13.82 -17.20
CA ASP A 143 12.59 -14.20 -18.63
C ASP A 143 11.22 -14.50 -19.29
N SER A 144 10.16 -14.55 -18.49
CA SER A 144 8.79 -14.88 -18.86
C SER A 144 7.83 -13.95 -18.12
N VAL A 145 6.77 -13.51 -18.80
CA VAL A 145 5.74 -12.66 -18.19
C VAL A 145 4.67 -13.55 -17.55
N ASP A 146 4.55 -13.47 -16.23
CA ASP A 146 3.50 -14.15 -15.45
C ASP A 146 2.99 -13.23 -14.33
N PRO A 147 1.87 -12.52 -14.56
CA PRO A 147 1.24 -11.63 -13.57
C PRO A 147 0.94 -12.29 -12.23
N ILE A 148 0.60 -13.58 -12.22
CA ILE A 148 0.19 -14.29 -11.01
C ILE A 148 1.42 -14.58 -10.16
N ARG A 149 2.48 -15.11 -10.77
CA ARG A 149 3.77 -15.30 -10.12
C ARG A 149 4.34 -13.98 -9.60
N ASP A 150 4.21 -12.90 -10.37
CA ASP A 150 4.72 -11.58 -9.97
C ASP A 150 3.95 -11.03 -8.76
N LEU A 151 2.62 -11.23 -8.72
CA LEU A 151 1.77 -10.91 -7.56
C LEU A 151 2.21 -11.68 -6.31
N GLU A 152 2.38 -13.00 -6.43
CA GLU A 152 2.81 -13.87 -5.33
C GLU A 152 4.22 -13.50 -4.83
N THR A 153 5.12 -13.15 -5.75
CA THR A 153 6.49 -12.72 -5.41
C THR A 153 6.47 -11.43 -4.59
N ILE A 154 5.75 -10.41 -5.05
CA ILE A 154 5.63 -9.14 -4.31
C ILE A 154 4.97 -9.39 -2.95
N GLN A 155 3.87 -10.16 -2.91
CA GLN A 155 3.16 -10.46 -1.69
C GLN A 155 4.04 -11.18 -0.67
N GLY A 156 4.82 -12.18 -1.10
CA GLY A 156 5.76 -12.90 -0.26
C GLY A 156 6.83 -12.00 0.34
N GLU A 157 7.37 -11.06 -0.44
CA GLU A 157 8.39 -10.10 0.04
C GLU A 157 7.82 -9.10 1.06
N LEU A 158 6.58 -8.64 0.86
CA LEU A 158 5.89 -7.78 1.83
C LEU A 158 5.62 -8.53 3.14
N CYS A 159 5.16 -9.78 3.05
CA CYS A 159 4.95 -10.65 4.22
C CYS A 159 6.25 -10.96 4.95
N ALA A 160 7.33 -11.30 4.24
CA ALA A 160 8.65 -11.54 4.83
C ALA A 160 9.15 -10.30 5.60
N LYS A 161 8.94 -9.10 5.05
CA LYS A 161 9.32 -7.87 5.75
C LYS A 161 8.50 -7.62 7.01
N ASP A 162 7.21 -7.90 6.97
CA ASP A 162 6.34 -7.77 8.15
C ASP A 162 6.69 -8.81 9.22
N LYS A 163 7.15 -10.01 8.84
CA LYS A 163 7.66 -11.03 9.76
C LYS A 163 8.87 -10.52 10.56
N ASP A 164 9.83 -9.90 9.88
CA ASP A 164 10.98 -9.26 10.53
C ASP A 164 10.55 -8.11 11.45
N ALA A 165 9.54 -7.34 11.04
CA ALA A 165 9.00 -6.25 11.84
C ALA A 165 8.32 -6.77 13.11
N LEU A 166 7.52 -7.84 13.00
CA LEU A 166 6.84 -8.48 14.12
C LEU A 166 7.82 -8.96 15.19
N GLY A 167 8.92 -9.61 14.81
CA GLY A 167 9.95 -10.02 15.78
C GLY A 167 10.49 -8.83 16.59
N LYS A 168 10.79 -7.70 15.92
CA LYS A 168 11.24 -6.47 16.59
C LYS A 168 10.18 -5.83 17.47
N ILE A 169 8.90 -5.94 17.09
CA ILE A 169 7.77 -5.43 17.87
C ILE A 169 7.61 -6.26 19.14
N GLU A 170 7.70 -7.58 19.03
CA GLU A 170 7.63 -8.49 20.17
C GLU A 170 8.76 -8.20 21.17
N ASP A 171 10.00 -8.07 20.71
CA ASP A 171 11.14 -7.76 21.56
C ASP A 171 10.95 -6.42 22.31
N LYS A 172 10.50 -5.39 21.59
CA LYS A 172 10.22 -4.06 22.19
C LYS A 172 9.11 -4.12 23.22
N GLU A 173 8.04 -4.86 22.96
CA GLU A 173 6.92 -5.00 23.89
C GLU A 173 7.36 -5.74 25.16
N ARG A 174 8.13 -6.82 24.99
CA ARG A 174 8.73 -7.56 26.11
C ARG A 174 9.63 -6.66 26.95
N GLU A 175 10.47 -5.84 26.33
CA GLU A 175 11.30 -4.87 27.05
C GLU A 175 10.47 -3.80 27.79
N ARG A 176 9.39 -3.29 27.18
CA ARG A 176 8.51 -2.29 27.81
C ARG A 176 7.89 -2.86 29.09
N VAL A 177 7.24 -4.03 28.98
CA VAL A 177 6.60 -4.70 30.12
C VAL A 177 7.61 -5.06 31.21
N ARG A 178 8.83 -5.48 30.81
CA ARG A 178 9.91 -5.78 31.76
C ARG A 178 10.30 -4.54 32.58
N LYS A 179 10.44 -3.37 31.94
CA LYS A 179 10.76 -2.11 32.63
C LYS A 179 9.62 -1.65 33.53
N GLU A 180 8.37 -1.72 33.05
CA GLU A 180 7.18 -1.34 33.82
C GLU A 180 7.00 -2.20 35.09
N LYS A 181 7.30 -3.50 35.01
CA LYS A 181 7.13 -4.45 36.12
C LYS A 181 8.42 -4.69 36.93
N GLY A 182 9.53 -4.03 36.61
CA GLY A 182 10.81 -4.21 37.30
C GLY A 182 11.38 -5.64 37.22
N LEU A 183 11.07 -6.38 36.14
CA LEU A 183 11.45 -7.78 35.97
C LEU A 183 12.93 -7.91 35.57
N SER A 184 13.58 -9.00 35.97
CA SER A 184 14.98 -9.28 35.60
C SER A 184 15.12 -9.56 34.08
N ARG A 185 16.34 -9.41 33.54
CA ARG A 185 16.65 -9.70 32.13
C ARG A 185 16.41 -11.16 31.72
N SER A 186 16.34 -12.10 32.68
CA SER A 186 16.07 -13.52 32.43
C SER A 186 14.58 -13.90 32.56
N ALA A 187 13.75 -13.07 33.19
CA ALA A 187 12.33 -13.36 33.38
C ALA A 187 11.52 -13.11 32.09
N VAL A 188 10.66 -14.05 31.69
CA VAL A 188 9.75 -13.85 30.55
C VAL A 188 8.62 -12.91 30.97
N PRO A 189 8.50 -11.71 30.39
CA PRO A 189 7.47 -10.76 30.77
C PRO A 189 6.08 -11.26 30.32
N PRO A 190 5.05 -11.19 31.18
CA PRO A 190 3.69 -11.54 30.81
C PRO A 190 3.10 -10.43 29.95
N LEU A 191 2.99 -10.71 28.64
CA LEU A 191 2.32 -9.87 27.66
C LEU A 191 0.80 -9.95 27.86
N SER A 192 0.05 -8.94 27.41
CA SER A 192 -1.41 -8.99 27.48
C SER A 192 -1.98 -10.04 26.53
N ASP A 193 -3.09 -10.66 26.91
CA ASP A 193 -3.78 -11.65 26.08
C ASP A 193 -4.14 -11.06 24.70
N THR A 194 -4.58 -9.81 24.65
CA THR A 194 -4.86 -9.09 23.41
C THR A 194 -3.66 -8.96 22.49
N PHE A 195 -2.45 -8.75 23.04
CA PHE A 195 -1.23 -8.68 22.25
C PHE A 195 -0.87 -10.06 21.69
N VAL A 196 -0.92 -11.10 22.53
CA VAL A 196 -0.60 -12.47 22.14
C VAL A 196 -1.55 -12.97 21.04
N ASP A 197 -2.85 -12.69 21.17
CA ASP A 197 -3.86 -13.08 20.19
C ASP A 197 -3.67 -12.34 18.86
N ALA A 198 -3.51 -11.02 18.89
CA ALA A 198 -3.23 -10.22 17.69
C ALA A 198 -1.96 -10.69 16.99
N PHE A 199 -0.88 -10.92 17.75
CA PHE A 199 0.41 -11.35 17.23
C PHE A 199 0.35 -12.73 16.58
N SER A 200 -0.34 -13.67 17.23
CA SER A 200 -0.57 -15.03 16.73
C SER A 200 -1.37 -15.02 15.43
N LYS A 201 -2.45 -14.23 15.37
CA LYS A 201 -3.26 -14.06 14.15
C LYS A 201 -2.46 -13.45 13.00
N CYS A 202 -1.72 -12.37 13.25
CA CYS A 202 -0.88 -11.72 12.24
C CYS A 202 0.21 -12.66 11.72
N THR A 203 0.91 -13.37 12.62
CA THR A 203 1.95 -14.35 12.25
C THR A 203 1.37 -15.44 11.35
N LYS A 204 0.20 -16.00 11.67
CA LYS A 204 -0.45 -17.02 10.84
C LYS A 204 -0.77 -16.53 9.42
N LEU A 205 -1.29 -15.30 9.28
CA LEU A 205 -1.59 -14.72 7.97
C LEU A 205 -0.32 -14.47 7.16
N ILE A 206 0.71 -13.94 7.81
CA ILE A 206 2.00 -13.65 7.16
C ILE A 206 2.68 -14.94 6.71
N ASP A 207 2.67 -15.99 7.54
CA ASP A 207 3.23 -17.31 7.19
C ASP A 207 2.47 -17.99 6.04
N SER A 208 1.19 -17.65 5.84
CA SER A 208 0.39 -18.09 4.68
C SER A 208 0.45 -17.12 3.49
N ASN A 209 1.41 -16.19 3.45
CA ASN A 209 1.54 -15.12 2.43
C ASN A 209 0.24 -14.32 2.22
N THR A 210 -0.57 -14.19 3.26
CA THR A 210 -1.84 -13.49 3.23
C THR A 210 -1.68 -12.12 3.89
N PRO A 211 -2.13 -11.03 3.25
CA PRO A 211 -2.02 -9.70 3.84
C PRO A 211 -2.74 -9.59 5.19
N VAL A 212 -2.14 -8.92 6.18
CA VAL A 212 -2.77 -8.75 7.50
C VAL A 212 -4.12 -8.02 7.40
N GLN A 213 -4.30 -7.10 6.44
CA GLN A 213 -5.57 -6.38 6.27
C GLN A 213 -6.80 -7.29 6.07
N THR A 214 -6.62 -8.52 5.57
CA THR A 214 -7.73 -9.47 5.30
C THR A 214 -8.18 -10.25 6.53
N GLY A 215 -7.40 -10.22 7.62
CA GLY A 215 -7.71 -10.96 8.84
C GLY A 215 -8.92 -10.40 9.59
N GLU A 216 -9.50 -11.20 10.49
CA GLU A 216 -10.55 -10.74 11.40
C GLU A 216 -9.95 -10.40 12.77
N PHE A 217 -10.17 -9.15 13.19
CA PHE A 217 -9.59 -8.59 14.40
C PHE A 217 -10.65 -7.81 15.17
N THR A 218 -10.58 -7.86 16.50
CA THR A 218 -11.39 -7.03 17.39
C THR A 218 -10.89 -5.58 17.35
N SER A 219 -11.71 -4.62 17.80
CA SER A 219 -11.31 -3.20 17.82
C SER A 219 -10.03 -2.96 18.63
N ALA A 220 -9.85 -3.65 19.75
CA ALA A 220 -8.65 -3.55 20.57
C ALA A 220 -7.41 -4.11 19.85
N GLU A 221 -7.55 -5.22 19.12
CA GLU A 221 -6.46 -5.78 18.31
C GLU A 221 -6.09 -4.84 17.15
N VAL A 222 -7.09 -4.23 16.50
CA VAL A 222 -6.88 -3.28 15.41
C VAL A 222 -6.07 -2.07 15.86
N GLU A 223 -6.36 -1.52 17.04
CA GLU A 223 -5.59 -0.40 17.60
C GLU A 223 -4.12 -0.77 17.83
N LEU A 224 -3.85 -1.97 18.36
CA LEU A 224 -2.49 -2.48 18.53
C LEU A 224 -1.77 -2.66 17.18
N ILE A 225 -2.42 -3.32 16.23
CA ILE A 225 -1.84 -3.62 14.90
C ILE A 225 -1.58 -2.34 14.11
N ARG A 226 -2.42 -1.31 14.26
CA ARG A 226 -2.21 0.00 13.64
C ARG A 226 -0.87 0.61 14.08
N ASP A 227 -0.54 0.49 15.36
CA ASP A 227 0.70 1.07 15.92
C ASP A 227 1.95 0.28 15.51
N TRP A 228 1.79 -0.99 15.10
CA TRP A 228 2.88 -1.81 14.58
C TRP A 228 3.38 -1.34 13.22
N GLY A 229 2.55 -0.62 12.45
CA GLY A 229 2.97 -0.03 11.18
C GLY A 229 3.37 -1.04 10.10
N LEU A 230 2.77 -2.23 10.14
CA LEU A 230 2.96 -3.29 9.15
C LEU A 230 2.65 -2.80 7.72
N ILE A 231 3.29 -3.38 6.72
CA ILE A 231 3.12 -3.01 5.32
C ILE A 231 1.85 -3.63 4.75
N THR A 232 1.57 -4.88 5.10
CA THR A 232 0.42 -5.66 4.60
C THR A 232 -0.93 -5.26 5.22
N THR A 233 -0.95 -4.28 6.12
CA THR A 233 -2.18 -3.64 6.60
C THR A 233 -2.65 -2.49 5.69
N LYS A 234 -1.76 -1.99 4.83
CA LYS A 234 -2.06 -0.88 3.92
C LYS A 234 -3.01 -1.31 2.81
N PRO A 235 -4.00 -0.49 2.42
CA PRO A 235 -4.85 -0.75 1.26
C PRO A 235 -4.01 -0.89 -0.02
N GLN A 236 -4.38 -1.87 -0.84
CA GLN A 236 -3.72 -2.18 -2.11
C GLN A 236 -4.71 -2.03 -3.28
N ILE A 237 -4.28 -1.35 -4.33
CA ILE A 237 -5.02 -1.22 -5.60
C ILE A 237 -4.15 -1.80 -6.71
N TYR A 238 -4.64 -2.83 -7.38
CA TYR A 238 -3.93 -3.47 -8.49
C TYR A 238 -4.14 -2.69 -9.79
N VAL A 239 -3.04 -2.29 -10.42
CA VAL A 239 -3.01 -1.59 -11.71
C VAL A 239 -2.46 -2.57 -12.75
N VAL A 240 -3.37 -3.24 -13.44
CA VAL A 240 -3.02 -4.21 -14.48
C VAL A 240 -2.67 -3.48 -15.78
N ASN A 241 -1.39 -3.45 -16.11
CA ASN A 241 -0.89 -2.79 -17.32
C ASN A 241 -1.04 -3.72 -18.52
N LEU A 242 -1.75 -3.27 -19.56
CA LEU A 242 -2.09 -4.04 -20.75
C LEU A 242 -1.62 -3.32 -22.01
N SER A 243 -1.50 -4.08 -23.11
CA SER A 243 -1.35 -3.46 -24.43
C SER A 243 -2.61 -2.66 -24.78
N ARG A 244 -2.44 -1.59 -25.57
CA ARG A 244 -3.55 -0.74 -26.03
C ARG A 244 -4.69 -1.55 -26.66
N LYS A 245 -4.36 -2.55 -27.47
CA LYS A 245 -5.32 -3.44 -28.14
C LYS A 245 -6.17 -4.22 -27.12
N ASN A 246 -5.53 -4.79 -26.10
CA ASN A 246 -6.22 -5.57 -25.06
C ASN A 246 -7.09 -4.69 -24.15
N PHE A 247 -6.61 -3.49 -23.81
CA PHE A 247 -7.35 -2.51 -23.03
C PHE A 247 -8.64 -2.07 -23.75
N ILE A 248 -8.55 -1.70 -25.03
CA ILE A 248 -9.73 -1.28 -25.82
C ILE A 248 -10.72 -2.43 -26.00
N ARG A 249 -10.24 -3.66 -26.27
CA ARG A 249 -11.09 -4.84 -26.40
C ARG A 249 -11.70 -5.29 -25.06
N LYS A 250 -11.26 -4.73 -23.93
CA LYS A 250 -11.62 -5.17 -22.57
C LYS A 250 -11.40 -6.67 -22.38
N GLY A 251 -10.27 -7.19 -22.88
CA GLY A 251 -9.97 -8.61 -22.77
C GLY A 251 -8.47 -8.88 -22.83
N SER A 252 -7.99 -9.73 -21.93
CA SER A 252 -6.61 -10.18 -21.83
C SER A 252 -6.57 -11.68 -21.58
N LYS A 253 -5.44 -12.34 -21.90
CA LYS A 253 -5.20 -13.75 -21.54
C LYS A 253 -5.18 -13.97 -20.03
N TRP A 254 -4.89 -12.92 -19.27
CA TRP A 254 -4.71 -12.92 -17.82
C TRP A 254 -5.93 -12.43 -17.03
N LEU A 255 -6.93 -11.85 -17.69
CA LEU A 255 -8.12 -11.35 -17.01
C LEU A 255 -9.23 -12.41 -17.06
N PRO A 256 -10.02 -12.57 -15.98
CA PRO A 256 -11.21 -13.41 -16.02
C PRO A 256 -12.16 -12.91 -17.12
N LYS A 257 -12.83 -13.87 -17.79
CA LYS A 257 -13.79 -13.61 -18.87
C LYS A 257 -15.08 -12.99 -18.34
#